data_AF-T0N9S1-F1
#
_entry.id   AF-T0N9S1-F1
#
_cell.length_a   1.000
_cell.length_b   1.000
_cell.length_c   1.000
_cell.angle_alpha   90.00
_cell.angle_beta   90.00
_cell.angle_gamma   90.00
#
_symmetry.space_group_name_H-M   'P 1'
#
loop_
_entity.id
_entity.type
_entity.pdbx_description
1 polymer ?
#
loop_
_entity_poly.entity_id
_entity_poly.type
_entity_poly.pdbx_seq_one_letter_code
_entity_poly.pdbx_strand_id
1 'polypeptide(L)'
;MKGINIVVAVKQVPDADDLRIDPVTNNLVREGVPAIINPPDLHAIEEALRLKEKYGGTVSIISMGPPKGDITLREAVAMGSDNIYLITDAAMVGSDTWATSYTVSRGIEKIGKPDIILFGRRALDGETQQVGPQTAMWLGIPEVAYTDKILDIDMETKVAKLQRTTEFDTETVEVKMPFVATITENSNTPREATLEGMIKAMTFQVTRLSKTDIDADPKKIGLAASPTKVIRVRPPPKMRNPEIIKNEDLNKTVDFLVSKIKESLKGMKAMNEAYEKPAPVTKVEDSIWVYIDHFDGELNKTSLEILGAARRVADLMDTKLGAVIIGTDDEKLIDTAFKYGADEAYYCEAENAKRYDNDIYTKALELMINKYKPNSLFFPGTYNSRELAATTAIKVNTGLIADCIIFDVDEKGQLQATRPDFGGKETSTIICPNNKPIMVSTRAGVFSALPERDFKGKIVKEKLGKVESRFKITDYKNIEKTNALSVAQVVVGVGRGIVNKDNIKLAEDLAAKIGGIVGVSKPLADANWYPKDRQVGQTGTTIRPNLYIAMGISGAIQHLVGIQGSKRIIAINTDPEAQIFENCDYGVVGDVFQIVPELIKKIGDINA
;
A
#
# COMPACT_ATOMS: atom_id res chain seq x y z
N MET A 1 28.33 8.33 28.30
CA MET A 1 28.27 8.59 26.85
C MET A 1 26.96 9.31 26.56
N LYS A 2 26.91 10.29 25.65
CA LYS A 2 25.64 10.88 25.21
C LYS A 2 24.85 9.78 24.49
N GLY A 3 23.68 9.41 25.02
CA GLY A 3 22.79 8.44 24.38
C GLY A 3 22.18 8.98 23.08
N ILE A 4 21.41 8.16 22.38
CA ILE A 4 20.75 8.54 21.12
C ILE A 4 19.46 9.32 21.38
N ASN A 5 19.22 10.37 20.58
CA ASN A 5 17.96 11.10 20.60
C ASN A 5 17.09 10.64 19.43
N ILE A 6 15.98 9.97 19.74
CA ILE A 6 15.07 9.41 18.76
C ILE A 6 13.76 10.18 18.79
N VAL A 7 13.27 10.59 17.62
CA VAL A 7 11.92 11.13 17.46
C VAL A 7 11.07 10.12 16.71
N VAL A 8 9.91 9.76 17.25
CA VAL A 8 8.94 8.91 16.57
C VAL A 8 7.73 9.76 16.21
N ALA A 9 7.47 9.85 14.92
CA ALA A 9 6.29 10.53 14.41
C ALA A 9 5.12 9.56 14.31
N VAL A 10 4.03 9.89 14.99
CA VAL A 10 2.86 9.01 15.11
C VAL A 10 1.60 9.73 14.65
N LYS A 11 0.68 8.96 14.09
CA LYS A 11 -0.65 9.40 13.69
C LYS A 11 -1.70 8.75 14.58
N GLN A 12 -2.76 9.51 14.85
CA GLN A 12 -3.98 8.97 15.44
C GLN A 12 -4.94 8.57 14.33
N VAL A 13 -5.54 7.40 14.47
CA VAL A 13 -6.57 6.90 13.56
C VAL A 13 -7.78 6.47 14.36
N PRO A 14 -9.00 6.52 13.78
CA PRO A 14 -10.15 5.87 14.40
C PRO A 14 -9.88 4.38 14.56
N ASP A 15 -10.37 3.80 15.65
CA ASP A 15 -10.33 2.36 15.82
C ASP A 15 -11.16 1.67 14.71
N ALA A 16 -10.46 0.95 13.83
CA ALA A 16 -11.06 0.32 12.68
C ALA A 16 -12.07 -0.77 13.05
N ASP A 17 -11.92 -1.40 14.22
CA ASP A 17 -12.82 -2.45 14.70
C ASP A 17 -14.15 -1.87 15.18
N ASP A 18 -14.16 -0.62 15.67
CA ASP A 18 -15.35 0.11 16.12
C ASP A 18 -16.02 0.95 15.03
N LEU A 19 -15.41 1.08 13.84
CA LEU A 19 -16.03 1.77 12.71
C LEU A 19 -17.28 1.02 12.20
N ARG A 20 -18.44 1.65 12.31
CA ARG A 20 -19.73 1.11 11.85
C ARG A 20 -20.19 1.79 10.57
N ILE A 21 -20.98 1.06 9.78
CA ILE A 21 -21.69 1.60 8.63
C ILE A 21 -23.14 1.82 9.05
N ASP A 22 -23.67 3.00 8.78
CA ASP A 22 -25.09 3.31 8.96
C ASP A 22 -25.89 2.45 7.97
N PRO A 23 -26.82 1.59 8.44
CA PRO A 23 -27.55 0.66 7.59
C PRO A 23 -28.54 1.36 6.64
N VAL A 24 -28.90 2.61 6.90
CA VAL A 24 -29.83 3.40 6.07
C VAL A 24 -29.06 4.22 5.06
N THR A 25 -28.06 4.98 5.51
CA THR A 25 -27.31 5.89 4.62
C THR A 25 -26.14 5.21 3.92
N ASN A 26 -25.76 4.00 4.35
CA ASN A 26 -24.54 3.27 3.98
C ASN A 26 -23.24 4.05 4.23
N ASN A 27 -23.29 5.18 4.96
CA ASN A 27 -22.12 5.98 5.26
C ASN A 27 -21.41 5.48 6.52
N LEU A 28 -20.12 5.79 6.64
CA LEU A 28 -19.34 5.48 7.81
C LEU A 28 -19.76 6.36 9.00
N VAL A 29 -20.15 5.75 10.11
CA VAL A 29 -20.41 6.45 11.38
C VAL A 29 -19.08 6.63 12.10
N ARG A 30 -18.66 7.89 12.24
CA ARG A 30 -17.40 8.28 12.89
C ARG A 30 -17.60 8.83 14.29
N GLU A 31 -18.84 9.19 14.63
CA GLU A 31 -19.17 9.75 15.93
C GLU A 31 -19.08 8.67 17.02
N GLY A 32 -18.41 9.00 18.13
CA GLY A 32 -18.23 8.08 19.25
C GLY A 32 -17.13 7.02 19.07
N VAL A 33 -16.46 6.95 17.91
CA VAL A 33 -15.36 6.00 17.68
C VAL A 33 -14.08 6.51 18.38
N PRO A 34 -13.45 5.69 19.24
CA PRO A 34 -12.23 6.10 19.92
C PRO A 34 -11.08 6.28 18.93
N ALA A 35 -10.18 7.23 19.22
CA ALA A 35 -8.94 7.42 18.47
C ALA A 35 -7.81 6.66 19.17
N ILE A 36 -7.11 5.82 18.42
CA ILE A 36 -5.98 5.03 18.87
C ILE A 36 -4.69 5.49 18.18
N ILE A 37 -3.53 5.15 18.75
CA ILE A 37 -2.27 5.26 17.99
C ILE A 37 -2.40 4.32 16.80
N ASN A 38 -2.06 4.81 15.62
CA ASN A 38 -2.05 4.01 14.41
C ASN A 38 -1.20 2.73 14.64
N PRO A 39 -1.76 1.53 14.52
CA PRO A 39 -1.05 0.30 14.92
C PRO A 39 0.33 0.11 14.27
N PRO A 40 0.55 0.43 12.98
CA PRO A 40 1.90 0.44 12.39
C PRO A 40 2.90 1.36 13.10
N ASP A 41 2.47 2.47 13.70
CA ASP A 41 3.35 3.40 14.42
C ASP A 41 3.79 2.83 15.79
N LEU A 42 3.03 1.90 16.39
CA LEU A 42 3.44 1.21 17.60
C LEU A 42 4.74 0.42 17.40
N HIS A 43 4.98 -0.13 16.20
CA HIS A 43 6.23 -0.79 15.86
C HIS A 43 7.41 0.18 15.81
N ALA A 44 7.18 1.41 15.35
CA ALA A 44 8.20 2.46 15.36
C ALA A 44 8.52 2.93 16.79
N ILE A 45 7.51 3.01 17.67
CA ILE A 45 7.71 3.29 19.11
C ILE A 45 8.52 2.17 19.75
N GLU A 46 8.15 0.89 19.53
CA GLU A 46 8.88 -0.26 20.08
C GLU A 46 10.34 -0.28 19.63
N GLU A 47 10.59 -0.04 18.34
CA GLU A 47 11.96 0.01 17.82
C GLU A 47 12.76 1.14 18.48
N ALA A 48 12.17 2.31 18.67
CA ALA A 48 12.81 3.42 19.37
C ALA A 48 13.16 3.06 20.83
N LEU A 49 12.25 2.39 21.54
CA LEU A 49 12.45 1.97 22.92
C LEU A 49 13.57 0.93 23.04
N ARG A 50 13.61 -0.05 22.14
CA ARG A 50 14.71 -1.05 22.07
C ARG A 50 16.06 -0.40 21.82
N LEU A 51 16.12 0.57 20.92
CA LEU A 51 17.34 1.33 20.65
C LEU A 51 17.77 2.16 21.87
N LYS A 52 16.82 2.81 22.55
CA LYS A 52 17.09 3.52 23.82
C LYS A 52 17.60 2.56 24.90
N GLU A 53 17.07 1.36 25.02
CA GLU A 53 17.56 0.34 25.95
C GLU A 53 19.00 -0.10 25.63
N LYS A 54 19.32 -0.24 24.33
CA LYS A 54 20.64 -0.67 23.87
C LYS A 54 21.71 0.43 23.99
N TYR A 55 21.38 1.67 23.64
CA TYR A 55 22.37 2.77 23.51
C TYR A 55 22.18 3.92 24.51
N GLY A 56 21.15 3.86 25.36
CA GLY A 56 20.72 4.97 26.21
C GLY A 56 20.13 6.14 25.41
N GLY A 57 19.70 7.19 26.10
CA GLY A 57 19.21 8.43 25.47
C GLY A 57 17.72 8.65 25.66
N THR A 58 17.06 9.27 24.69
CA THR A 58 15.66 9.72 24.81
C THR A 58 14.81 9.33 23.61
N VAL A 59 13.54 9.02 23.88
CA VAL A 59 12.51 8.78 22.87
C VAL A 59 11.42 9.85 23.03
N SER A 60 11.27 10.67 21.99
CA SER A 60 10.28 11.73 21.93
C SER A 60 9.23 11.40 20.88
N ILE A 61 7.96 11.50 21.25
CA ILE A 61 6.83 11.30 20.34
C ILE A 61 6.44 12.65 19.76
N ILE A 62 6.24 12.72 18.45
CA ILE A 62 5.65 13.87 17.78
C ILE A 62 4.40 13.46 17.01
N SER A 63 3.35 14.27 17.08
CA SER A 63 2.12 14.03 16.31
C SER A 63 1.50 15.34 15.89
N MET A 64 0.86 15.36 14.72
CA MET A 64 -0.02 16.46 14.30
C MET A 64 -1.47 15.99 14.44
N GLY A 65 -2.28 16.73 15.18
CA GLY A 65 -3.65 16.30 15.43
C GLY A 65 -4.50 17.30 16.23
N PRO A 66 -5.77 16.97 16.46
CA PRO A 66 -6.66 17.81 17.25
C PRO A 66 -6.22 17.87 18.72
N PRO A 67 -6.70 18.86 19.50
CA PRO A 67 -6.30 19.02 20.89
C PRO A 67 -6.54 17.79 21.79
N LYS A 68 -7.58 17.00 21.52
CA LYS A 68 -7.92 15.77 22.28
C LYS A 68 -6.96 14.60 22.02
N GLY A 69 -6.08 14.75 21.04
CA GLY A 69 -5.11 13.71 20.71
C GLY A 69 -4.06 13.48 21.78
N ASP A 70 -3.93 14.37 22.76
CA ASP A 70 -3.05 14.17 23.92
C ASP A 70 -3.41 12.93 24.75
N ILE A 71 -4.69 12.56 24.80
CA ILE A 71 -5.14 11.34 25.51
C ILE A 71 -4.55 10.10 24.85
N THR A 72 -4.70 9.99 23.53
CA THR A 72 -4.20 8.84 22.75
C THR A 72 -2.67 8.74 22.81
N LEU A 73 -1.96 9.86 22.74
CA LEU A 73 -0.49 9.86 22.74
C LEU A 73 0.13 9.43 24.08
N ARG A 74 -0.62 9.53 25.20
CA ARG A 74 -0.14 9.09 26.52
C ARG A 74 0.10 7.58 26.58
N GLU A 75 -0.51 6.79 25.69
CA GLU A 75 -0.20 5.38 25.51
C GLU A 75 1.30 5.16 25.23
N ALA A 76 1.93 6.02 24.41
CA ALA A 76 3.36 5.93 24.12
C ALA A 76 4.24 6.19 25.36
N VAL A 77 3.80 7.04 26.30
CA VAL A 77 4.48 7.21 27.60
C VAL A 77 4.27 5.99 28.48
N ALA A 78 3.08 5.37 28.43
CA ALA A 78 2.82 4.13 29.14
C ALA A 78 3.69 2.96 28.64
N MET A 79 4.08 2.97 27.36
CA MET A 79 5.06 2.05 26.78
C MET A 79 6.51 2.36 27.20
N GLY A 80 6.84 3.62 27.52
CA GLY A 80 8.19 4.01 27.98
C GLY A 80 8.80 5.25 27.33
N SER A 81 8.05 5.99 26.51
CA SER A 81 8.53 7.23 25.90
C SER A 81 8.78 8.33 26.93
N ASP A 82 9.71 9.24 26.62
CA ASP A 82 10.15 10.30 27.54
C ASP A 82 9.37 11.59 27.38
N ASN A 83 9.13 12.00 26.12
CA ASN A 83 8.49 13.27 25.79
C ASN A 83 7.34 13.05 24.79
N ILE A 84 6.33 13.91 24.85
CA ILE A 84 5.27 13.99 23.82
C ILE A 84 5.12 15.45 23.38
N TYR A 85 5.16 15.64 22.06
CA TYR A 85 4.92 16.89 21.37
C TYR A 85 3.70 16.75 20.44
N LEU A 86 2.65 17.52 20.71
CA LEU A 86 1.45 17.57 19.89
C LEU A 86 1.41 18.90 19.13
N ILE A 87 1.60 18.83 17.81
CA ILE A 87 1.37 19.97 16.93
C ILE A 87 -0.14 20.10 16.71
N THR A 88 -0.74 21.19 17.19
CA THR A 88 -2.19 21.40 17.18
C THR A 88 -2.53 22.85 16.89
N ASP A 89 -3.10 23.11 15.71
CA ASP A 89 -3.55 24.45 15.30
C ASP A 89 -4.70 24.33 14.29
N ALA A 90 -5.69 25.22 14.37
CA ALA A 90 -6.81 25.25 13.42
C ALA A 90 -6.36 25.49 11.97
N ALA A 91 -5.23 26.18 11.78
CA ALA A 91 -4.65 26.43 10.46
C ALA A 91 -4.17 25.16 9.73
N MET A 92 -4.02 24.04 10.43
CA MET A 92 -3.51 22.77 9.88
C MET A 92 -4.63 21.79 9.51
N VAL A 93 -5.89 22.14 9.74
CA VAL A 93 -7.04 21.27 9.48
C VAL A 93 -7.15 20.97 7.98
N GLY A 94 -7.47 19.70 7.66
CA GLY A 94 -7.66 19.24 6.29
C GLY A 94 -6.37 19.14 5.48
N SER A 95 -5.20 19.17 6.12
CA SER A 95 -3.91 18.99 5.44
C SER A 95 -3.83 17.64 4.75
N ASP A 96 -3.32 17.62 3.52
CA ASP A 96 -2.83 16.40 2.90
C ASP A 96 -1.43 16.03 3.39
N THR A 97 -0.84 14.98 2.82
CA THR A 97 0.48 14.46 3.21
C THR A 97 1.60 15.46 2.95
N TRP A 98 1.52 16.26 1.88
CA TRP A 98 2.51 17.29 1.55
C TRP A 98 2.57 18.36 2.65
N ALA A 99 1.42 18.90 3.05
CA ALA A 99 1.34 19.90 4.12
C ALA A 99 1.63 19.30 5.51
N THR A 100 1.21 18.05 5.73
CA THR A 100 1.46 17.31 6.99
C THR A 100 2.95 17.06 7.19
N SER A 101 3.65 16.54 6.19
CA SER A 101 5.09 16.24 6.27
C SER A 101 5.93 17.51 6.48
N TYR A 102 5.55 18.63 5.86
CA TYR A 102 6.17 19.93 6.15
C TYR A 102 5.94 20.33 7.61
N THR A 103 4.70 20.21 8.10
CA THR A 103 4.38 20.58 9.49
C THR A 103 5.16 19.73 10.50
N VAL A 104 5.23 18.42 10.27
CA VAL A 104 6.00 17.48 11.10
C VAL A 104 7.49 17.80 11.03
N SER A 105 8.05 18.11 9.85
CA SER A 105 9.47 18.47 9.73
C SER A 105 9.81 19.71 10.56
N ARG A 106 8.96 20.74 10.53
CA ARG A 106 9.11 21.96 11.35
C ARG A 106 9.03 21.66 12.84
N GLY A 107 8.12 20.77 13.24
CA GLY A 107 8.04 20.29 14.61
C GLY A 107 9.31 19.55 15.06
N ILE A 108 9.87 18.69 14.22
CA ILE A 108 11.13 17.97 14.49
C ILE A 108 12.29 18.97 14.64
N GLU A 109 12.41 19.95 13.74
CA GLU A 109 13.43 21.00 13.85
C GLU A 109 13.31 21.80 15.17
N LYS A 110 12.06 22.05 15.62
CA LYS A 110 11.78 22.75 16.86
C LYS A 110 12.14 21.94 18.11
N ILE A 111 11.88 20.65 18.12
CA ILE A 111 12.22 19.74 19.23
C ILE A 111 13.75 19.64 19.39
N GLY A 112 14.48 19.81 18.29
CA GLY A 112 15.94 19.79 18.22
C GLY A 112 16.41 18.59 17.39
N LYS A 113 17.52 18.76 16.66
CA LYS A 113 18.05 17.82 15.66
C LYS A 113 18.24 16.41 16.25
N PRO A 114 17.31 15.46 16.04
CA PRO A 114 17.44 14.11 16.57
C PRO A 114 18.50 13.33 15.79
N ASP A 115 19.05 12.28 16.39
CA ASP A 115 19.96 11.37 15.71
C ASP A 115 19.19 10.42 14.76
N ILE A 116 17.96 10.05 15.13
CA ILE A 116 17.12 9.11 14.37
C ILE A 116 15.67 9.60 14.39
N ILE A 117 15.00 9.50 13.26
CA ILE A 117 13.56 9.78 13.15
C ILE A 117 12.86 8.54 12.61
N LEU A 118 11.88 8.03 13.34
CA LEU A 118 11.13 6.84 12.97
C LEU A 118 9.68 7.18 12.66
N PHE A 119 9.13 6.51 11.65
CA PHE A 119 7.72 6.50 11.31
C PHE A 119 7.25 5.05 11.24
N GLY A 120 5.99 4.77 11.54
CA GLY A 120 5.37 3.54 11.05
C GLY A 120 5.29 3.57 9.53
N ARG A 121 5.34 2.40 8.89
CA ARG A 121 5.33 2.29 7.42
C ARG A 121 4.14 2.99 6.76
N ARG A 122 2.96 2.96 7.38
CA ARG A 122 1.70 3.43 6.80
C ARG A 122 0.68 3.83 7.86
N ALA A 123 -0.31 4.62 7.46
CA ALA A 123 -1.53 4.82 8.24
C ALA A 123 -2.66 3.92 7.72
N LEU A 124 -3.42 3.27 8.62
CA LEU A 124 -4.49 2.34 8.23
C LEU A 124 -5.72 3.03 7.62
N ASP A 125 -5.91 4.31 7.88
CA ASP A 125 -7.08 5.06 7.43
C ASP A 125 -6.99 5.49 5.96
N GLY A 126 -5.78 5.70 5.43
CA GLY A 126 -5.59 6.15 4.04
C GLY A 126 -4.47 5.48 3.27
N GLU A 127 -3.75 4.54 3.88
CA GLU A 127 -2.69 3.70 3.24
C GLU A 127 -1.61 4.50 2.49
N THR A 128 -1.39 5.76 2.88
CA THR A 128 -0.65 6.73 2.05
C THR A 128 0.82 6.41 1.91
N GLN A 129 1.48 5.99 3.00
CA GLN A 129 2.93 5.65 3.05
C GLN A 129 3.88 6.82 2.71
N GLN A 130 3.40 8.07 2.76
CA GLN A 130 4.13 9.22 2.20
C GLN A 130 4.84 10.09 3.24
N VAL A 131 4.27 10.24 4.45
CA VAL A 131 4.71 11.29 5.39
C VAL A 131 6.16 11.11 5.84
N GLY A 132 6.62 9.87 6.07
CA GLY A 132 8.01 9.57 6.41
C GLY A 132 9.00 10.03 5.33
N PRO A 133 8.94 9.46 4.11
CA PRO A 133 9.78 9.86 2.99
C PRO A 133 9.74 11.38 2.71
N GLN A 134 8.53 11.96 2.71
CA GLN A 134 8.37 13.40 2.48
C GLN A 134 9.02 14.24 3.58
N THR A 135 8.93 13.82 4.84
CA THR A 135 9.59 14.52 5.96
C THR A 135 11.10 14.48 5.82
N ALA A 136 11.67 13.35 5.38
CA ALA A 136 13.11 13.25 5.10
C ALA A 136 13.56 14.26 4.03
N MET A 137 12.73 14.45 3.00
CA MET A 137 12.98 15.45 1.95
C MET A 137 12.93 16.88 2.45
N TRP A 138 11.99 17.21 3.34
CA TRP A 138 11.93 18.55 3.96
C TRP A 138 13.14 18.83 4.85
N LEU A 139 13.58 17.83 5.61
CA LEU A 139 14.74 17.93 6.50
C LEU A 139 16.08 17.88 5.75
N GLY A 140 16.09 17.39 4.50
CA GLY A 140 17.30 17.24 3.71
C GLY A 140 18.24 16.12 4.19
N ILE A 141 17.71 15.12 4.88
CA ILE A 141 18.47 14.01 5.48
C ILE A 141 18.16 12.68 4.76
N PRO A 142 19.05 11.67 4.82
CA PRO A 142 18.80 10.36 4.23
C PRO A 142 17.57 9.67 4.81
N GLU A 143 16.98 8.80 4.00
CA GLU A 143 15.85 7.96 4.36
C GLU A 143 16.17 6.49 4.07
N VAL A 144 15.68 5.59 4.92
CA VAL A 144 15.61 4.15 4.64
C VAL A 144 14.17 3.68 4.79
N ALA A 145 13.44 3.60 3.67
CA ALA A 145 12.08 3.07 3.66
C ALA A 145 12.03 1.56 3.91
N TYR A 146 10.87 1.08 4.40
CA TYR A 146 10.56 -0.34 4.57
C TYR A 146 11.61 -1.10 5.40
N THR A 147 12.08 -0.46 6.47
CA THR A 147 13.05 -1.03 7.41
C THR A 147 12.41 -2.13 8.23
N ASP A 148 12.91 -3.35 8.06
CA ASP A 148 12.55 -4.48 8.90
C ASP A 148 13.40 -4.51 10.18
N LYS A 149 14.67 -4.09 10.16
CA LYS A 149 15.52 -4.12 11.37
C LYS A 149 16.55 -3.00 11.38
N ILE A 150 16.81 -2.42 12.55
CA ILE A 150 18.00 -1.61 12.80
C ILE A 150 19.03 -2.54 13.49
N LEU A 151 20.00 -3.02 12.72
CA LEU A 151 20.92 -4.08 13.16
C LEU A 151 21.92 -3.57 14.19
N ASP A 152 22.58 -2.45 13.86
CA ASP A 152 23.57 -1.83 14.73
C ASP A 152 23.75 -0.34 14.42
N ILE A 153 24.24 0.39 15.41
CA ILE A 153 24.59 1.81 15.32
C ILE A 153 25.97 1.97 15.92
N ASP A 154 26.92 2.37 15.09
CA ASP A 154 28.24 2.80 15.54
C ASP A 154 28.13 4.24 16.06
N MET A 155 28.25 4.38 17.39
CA MET A 155 28.12 5.65 18.07
C MET A 155 29.33 6.58 17.90
N GLU A 156 30.49 6.05 17.48
CA GLU A 156 31.70 6.81 17.20
C GLU A 156 31.66 7.38 15.78
N THR A 157 31.42 6.53 14.78
CA THR A 157 31.37 6.96 13.36
C THR A 157 30.02 7.58 12.97
N LYS A 158 28.99 7.40 13.80
CA LYS A 158 27.61 7.83 13.56
C LYS A 158 26.99 7.20 12.32
N VAL A 159 27.34 5.95 12.05
CA VAL A 159 26.79 5.13 10.96
C VAL A 159 25.87 4.08 11.55
N ALA A 160 24.66 3.95 10.99
CA ALA A 160 23.71 2.91 11.32
C ALA A 160 23.64 1.89 10.18
N LYS A 161 23.48 0.62 10.55
CA LYS A 161 23.28 -0.49 9.63
C LYS A 161 21.85 -1.01 9.77
N LEU A 162 21.08 -0.92 8.69
CA LEU A 162 19.67 -1.26 8.64
C LEU A 162 19.43 -2.37 7.64
N GLN A 163 18.37 -3.15 7.86
CA GLN A 163 17.86 -4.12 6.92
C GLN A 163 16.49 -3.64 6.42
N ARG A 164 16.35 -3.47 5.10
CA ARG A 164 15.09 -3.10 4.44
C ARG A 164 14.61 -4.20 3.51
N THR A 165 13.30 -4.27 3.29
CA THR A 165 12.69 -5.17 2.31
C THR A 165 12.23 -4.40 1.08
N THR A 166 12.54 -4.95 -0.09
CA THR A 166 12.04 -4.51 -1.39
C THR A 166 11.08 -5.56 -1.96
N GLU A 167 10.60 -5.33 -3.19
CA GLU A 167 9.86 -6.32 -3.99
C GLU A 167 10.61 -7.64 -4.16
N PHE A 168 11.93 -7.60 -4.30
CA PHE A 168 12.74 -8.70 -4.84
C PHE A 168 13.72 -9.27 -3.82
N ASP A 169 14.13 -8.47 -2.86
CA ASP A 169 15.20 -8.79 -1.95
C ASP A 169 15.04 -8.13 -0.58
N THR A 170 15.87 -8.60 0.33
CA THR A 170 16.17 -7.92 1.57
C THR A 170 17.56 -7.33 1.45
N GLU A 171 17.69 -6.02 1.61
CA GLU A 171 18.95 -5.30 1.50
C GLU A 171 19.44 -4.85 2.87
N THR A 172 20.75 -4.93 3.06
CA THR A 172 21.43 -4.34 4.22
C THR A 172 22.11 -3.06 3.80
N VAL A 173 21.69 -1.95 4.40
CA VAL A 173 22.14 -0.59 4.07
C VAL A 173 22.90 0.05 5.22
N GLU A 174 23.93 0.82 4.90
CA GLU A 174 24.61 1.72 5.81
C GLU A 174 24.19 3.16 5.53
N VAL A 175 23.85 3.90 6.59
CA VAL A 175 23.40 5.29 6.51
C VAL A 175 24.01 6.12 7.63
N LYS A 176 24.35 7.37 7.35
CA LYS A 176 24.91 8.29 8.35
C LYS A 176 23.79 9.01 9.11
N MET A 177 23.95 9.16 10.43
CA MET A 177 23.04 9.99 11.24
C MET A 177 23.24 11.50 10.97
N PRO A 178 22.15 12.30 11.00
CA PRO A 178 20.78 11.87 11.24
C PRO A 178 20.09 11.25 10.01
N PHE A 179 19.16 10.32 10.23
CA PHE A 179 18.38 9.69 9.17
C PHE A 179 16.91 9.48 9.56
N VAL A 180 16.05 9.33 8.54
CA VAL A 180 14.67 8.86 8.68
C VAL A 180 14.58 7.38 8.34
N ALA A 181 13.79 6.61 9.07
CA ALA A 181 13.42 5.25 8.67
C ALA A 181 11.91 5.02 8.83
N THR A 182 11.31 4.26 7.91
CA THR A 182 9.94 3.76 8.05
C THR A 182 9.97 2.31 8.50
N ILE A 183 9.42 2.04 9.69
CA ILE A 183 9.49 0.73 10.35
C ILE A 183 8.32 -0.14 9.90
N THR A 184 8.61 -1.37 9.48
CA THR A 184 7.58 -2.33 9.06
C THR A 184 6.97 -3.04 10.26
N GLU A 185 5.77 -3.58 10.06
CA GLU A 185 5.08 -4.39 11.07
C GLU A 185 5.80 -5.74 11.34
N ASN A 186 6.79 -6.11 10.52
CA ASN A 186 7.60 -7.32 10.69
C ASN A 186 8.80 -7.11 11.62
N SER A 187 9.13 -5.87 11.98
CA SER A 187 10.33 -5.53 12.74
C SER A 187 10.34 -6.08 14.15
N ASN A 188 9.19 -5.99 14.82
CA ASN A 188 9.05 -6.30 16.23
C ASN A 188 7.58 -6.57 16.57
N THR A 189 7.35 -6.99 17.81
CA THR A 189 6.03 -7.00 18.42
C THR A 189 6.01 -5.87 19.46
N PRO A 190 5.12 -4.87 19.34
CA PRO A 190 5.03 -3.80 20.31
C PRO A 190 4.76 -4.34 21.71
N ARG A 191 5.46 -3.79 22.71
CA ARG A 191 5.23 -4.16 24.11
C ARG A 191 3.90 -3.63 24.64
N GLU A 192 3.36 -4.35 25.60
CA GLU A 192 2.25 -3.88 26.43
C GLU A 192 2.72 -2.81 27.43
N ALA A 193 1.82 -1.90 27.79
CA ALA A 193 2.09 -0.89 28.82
C ALA A 193 2.26 -1.52 30.20
N THR A 194 3.25 -1.05 30.97
CA THR A 194 3.43 -1.48 32.36
C THR A 194 2.51 -0.70 33.29
N LEU A 195 2.20 -1.25 34.48
CA LEU A 195 1.39 -0.53 35.48
C LEU A 195 2.02 0.81 35.88
N GLU A 196 3.34 0.82 36.07
CA GLU A 196 4.09 2.04 36.36
C GLU A 196 4.00 3.05 35.20
N GLY A 197 4.14 2.59 33.97
CA GLY A 197 3.98 3.40 32.77
C GLY A 197 2.58 4.01 32.67
N MET A 198 1.54 3.22 32.94
CA MET A 198 0.16 3.71 32.96
C MET A 198 -0.06 4.78 34.02
N ILE A 199 0.49 4.61 35.22
CA ILE A 199 0.41 5.63 36.29
C ILE A 199 1.13 6.92 35.87
N LYS A 200 2.34 6.81 35.29
CA LYS A 200 3.08 7.96 34.76
C LYS A 200 2.30 8.68 33.65
N ALA A 201 1.66 7.92 32.77
CA ALA A 201 0.89 8.43 31.65
C ALA A 201 -0.34 9.26 32.09
N MET A 202 -0.96 8.94 33.23
CA MET A 202 -2.12 9.69 33.76
C MET A 202 -1.80 11.15 34.10
N THR A 203 -0.58 11.43 34.58
CA THR A 203 -0.17 12.79 34.99
C THR A 203 0.78 13.46 34.00
N PHE A 204 1.20 12.76 32.95
CA PHE A 204 2.13 13.27 31.95
C PHE A 204 1.63 14.55 31.27
N GLN A 205 2.48 15.57 31.17
CA GLN A 205 2.15 16.81 30.48
C GLN A 205 2.61 16.76 29.02
N VAL A 206 1.65 16.78 28.09
CA VAL A 206 1.93 16.86 26.65
C VAL A 206 2.30 18.29 26.27
N THR A 207 3.46 18.45 25.62
CA THR A 207 3.87 19.75 25.09
C THR A 207 3.10 20.05 23.82
N ARG A 208 2.28 21.11 23.83
CA ARG A 208 1.50 21.52 22.67
C ARG A 208 2.27 22.58 21.88
N LEU A 209 2.36 22.40 20.57
CA LEU A 209 3.03 23.32 19.65
C LEU A 209 2.01 23.85 18.64
N SER A 210 1.89 25.17 18.55
CA SER A 210 1.10 25.86 17.53
C SER A 210 1.93 26.11 16.26
N LYS A 211 1.29 26.67 15.22
CA LYS A 211 2.02 27.09 14.00
C LYS A 211 3.12 28.12 14.28
N THR A 212 2.94 28.97 15.31
CA THR A 212 3.95 29.98 15.68
C THR A 212 5.11 29.35 16.43
N ASP A 213 4.87 28.32 17.24
CA ASP A 213 5.93 27.68 18.03
C ASP A 213 6.94 26.95 17.15
N ILE A 214 6.46 26.34 16.05
CA ILE A 214 7.26 25.62 15.06
C ILE A 214 7.73 26.51 13.90
N ASP A 215 7.43 27.81 13.94
CA ASP A 215 7.77 28.76 12.87
C ASP A 215 7.35 28.23 11.48
N ALA A 216 6.07 27.83 11.36
CA ALA A 216 5.52 27.29 10.12
C ALA A 216 5.11 28.41 9.15
N ASP A 217 5.46 28.24 7.88
CA ASP A 217 4.99 29.09 6.78
C ASP A 217 3.47 28.88 6.57
N PRO A 218 2.64 29.93 6.72
CA PRO A 218 1.20 29.83 6.49
C PRO A 218 0.82 29.35 5.09
N LYS A 219 1.71 29.49 4.10
CA LYS A 219 1.48 29.02 2.72
C LYS A 219 1.78 27.53 2.53
N LYS A 220 2.27 26.84 3.56
CA LYS A 220 2.68 25.43 3.49
C LYS A 220 1.92 24.52 4.47
N ILE A 221 0.94 25.06 5.18
CA ILE A 221 0.14 24.32 6.17
C ILE A 221 -1.35 24.36 5.81
N GLY A 222 -2.08 23.32 6.22
CA GLY A 222 -3.53 23.27 6.09
C GLY A 222 -4.02 22.92 4.69
N LEU A 223 -5.34 22.84 4.58
CA LEU A 223 -6.05 22.55 3.34
C LEU A 223 -5.75 23.55 2.20
N ALA A 224 -5.48 24.82 2.54
CA ALA A 224 -5.18 25.85 1.54
C ALA A 224 -3.84 25.60 0.83
N ALA A 225 -2.85 25.07 1.55
CA ALA A 225 -1.55 24.70 1.02
C ALA A 225 -1.52 23.30 0.39
N SER A 226 -2.48 22.44 0.74
CA SER A 226 -2.56 21.05 0.29
C SER A 226 -2.77 20.98 -1.22
N PRO A 227 -1.84 20.38 -1.98
CA PRO A 227 -2.02 20.21 -3.42
C PRO A 227 -3.21 19.31 -3.79
N THR A 228 -3.59 18.37 -2.93
CA THR A 228 -4.70 17.45 -3.17
C THR A 228 -5.98 17.84 -2.41
N LYS A 229 -7.14 17.56 -3.02
CA LYS A 229 -8.46 17.84 -2.43
C LYS A 229 -9.39 16.66 -2.60
N VAL A 230 -10.02 16.24 -1.50
CA VAL A 230 -11.11 15.26 -1.52
C VAL A 230 -12.36 15.97 -2.01
N ILE A 231 -12.92 15.52 -3.13
CA ILE A 231 -14.14 16.12 -3.72
C ILE A 231 -15.38 15.28 -3.49
N ARG A 232 -15.21 13.98 -3.18
CA ARG A 232 -16.33 13.07 -3.04
C ARG A 232 -15.95 11.90 -2.16
N VAL A 233 -16.83 11.58 -1.22
CA VAL A 233 -16.74 10.43 -0.34
C VAL A 233 -17.97 9.57 -0.57
N ARG A 234 -17.79 8.26 -0.76
CA ARG A 234 -18.87 7.31 -1.01
C ARG A 234 -18.60 5.99 -0.31
N PRO A 235 -19.65 5.23 0.04
CA PRO A 235 -19.51 3.82 0.35
C PRO A 235 -18.80 3.11 -0.80
N PRO A 236 -17.99 2.07 -0.55
CA PRO A 236 -17.31 1.34 -1.60
C PRO A 236 -18.36 0.80 -2.59
N PRO A 237 -18.12 0.91 -3.90
CA PRO A 237 -19.05 0.36 -4.87
C PRO A 237 -19.15 -1.17 -4.66
N LYS A 238 -20.36 -1.72 -4.76
CA LYS A 238 -20.53 -3.17 -4.85
C LYS A 238 -19.80 -3.64 -6.10
N MET A 239 -18.72 -4.39 -5.90
CA MET A 239 -17.88 -4.83 -7.03
C MET A 239 -18.45 -6.05 -7.76
N ARG A 240 -19.35 -6.80 -7.12
CA ARG A 240 -19.91 -8.05 -7.64
C ARG A 240 -21.41 -8.10 -7.45
N ASN A 241 -22.05 -8.87 -8.31
CA ASN A 241 -23.47 -9.20 -8.22
C ASN A 241 -23.59 -10.71 -7.97
N PRO A 242 -23.70 -11.16 -6.71
CA PRO A 242 -23.58 -12.57 -6.36
C PRO A 242 -24.81 -13.38 -6.80
N GLU A 243 -24.57 -14.52 -7.45
CA GLU A 243 -25.58 -15.56 -7.67
C GLU A 243 -25.51 -16.57 -6.52
N ILE A 244 -26.47 -16.51 -5.59
CA ILE A 244 -26.48 -17.32 -4.36
C ILE A 244 -27.59 -18.37 -4.43
N ILE A 245 -27.23 -19.62 -4.16
CA ILE A 245 -28.18 -20.74 -4.01
C ILE A 245 -28.13 -21.31 -2.59
N LYS A 246 -29.26 -21.86 -2.13
CA LYS A 246 -29.33 -22.65 -0.89
C LYS A 246 -29.17 -24.13 -1.22
N ASN A 247 -28.47 -24.86 -0.36
CA ASN A 247 -28.29 -26.29 -0.53
C ASN A 247 -29.55 -27.08 -0.13
N GLU A 248 -30.56 -27.09 -1.01
CA GLU A 248 -31.79 -27.88 -0.85
C GLU A 248 -31.65 -29.30 -1.46
N ASP A 249 -30.86 -29.43 -2.52
CA ASP A 249 -30.53 -30.69 -3.20
C ASP A 249 -29.03 -30.72 -3.48
N LEU A 250 -28.33 -31.62 -2.78
CA LEU A 250 -26.87 -31.75 -2.85
C LEU A 250 -26.37 -31.96 -4.28
N ASN A 251 -27.08 -32.74 -5.11
CA ASN A 251 -26.63 -33.02 -6.47
C ASN A 251 -26.69 -31.76 -7.34
N LYS A 252 -27.77 -30.98 -7.24
CA LYS A 252 -27.94 -29.72 -7.97
C LYS A 252 -26.93 -28.67 -7.52
N THR A 253 -26.69 -28.58 -6.21
CA THR A 253 -25.68 -27.70 -5.63
C THR A 253 -24.29 -28.00 -6.18
N VAL A 254 -23.93 -29.29 -6.22
CA VAL A 254 -22.63 -29.71 -6.75
C VAL A 254 -22.56 -29.47 -8.26
N ASP A 255 -23.63 -29.72 -9.03
CA ASP A 255 -23.67 -29.40 -10.46
C ASP A 255 -23.47 -27.92 -10.75
N PHE A 256 -24.11 -27.06 -9.95
CA PHE A 256 -23.92 -25.62 -10.00
C PHE A 256 -22.45 -25.26 -9.77
N LEU A 257 -21.83 -25.74 -8.69
CA LEU A 257 -20.42 -25.46 -8.39
C LEU A 257 -19.47 -25.98 -9.46
N VAL A 258 -19.67 -27.21 -9.97
CA VAL A 258 -18.84 -27.77 -11.06
C VAL A 258 -18.95 -26.91 -12.31
N SER A 259 -20.17 -26.48 -12.66
CA SER A 259 -20.41 -25.61 -13.82
C SER A 259 -19.68 -24.27 -13.67
N LYS A 260 -19.85 -23.58 -12.53
CA LYS A 260 -19.22 -22.27 -12.28
C LYS A 260 -17.71 -22.35 -12.16
N ILE A 261 -17.17 -23.43 -11.58
CA ILE A 261 -15.73 -23.68 -11.57
C ILE A 261 -15.23 -23.87 -13.00
N LYS A 262 -15.85 -24.74 -13.81
CA LYS A 262 -15.45 -24.94 -15.21
C LYS A 262 -15.57 -23.68 -16.06
N GLU A 263 -16.61 -22.87 -15.85
CA GLU A 263 -16.78 -21.55 -16.49
C GLU A 263 -15.61 -20.62 -16.13
N SER A 264 -15.32 -20.51 -14.83
CA SER A 264 -14.22 -19.69 -14.30
C SER A 264 -12.86 -20.14 -14.83
N LEU A 265 -12.67 -21.46 -15.02
CA LEU A 265 -11.44 -22.01 -15.56
C LEU A 265 -11.36 -21.90 -17.11
N LYS A 266 -12.47 -22.00 -17.84
CA LYS A 266 -12.51 -21.80 -19.32
C LYS A 266 -12.28 -20.35 -19.71
N GLY A 267 -12.73 -19.39 -18.91
CA GLY A 267 -12.40 -17.97 -19.07
C GLY A 267 -10.89 -17.70 -19.08
N MET A 268 -10.05 -18.62 -18.60
CA MET A 268 -8.59 -18.51 -18.67
C MET A 268 -8.03 -18.61 -20.09
N LYS A 269 -8.73 -19.24 -21.04
CA LYS A 269 -8.28 -19.36 -22.44
C LYS A 269 -8.83 -18.26 -23.36
N ALA A 270 -9.79 -17.45 -22.89
CA ALA A 270 -10.51 -16.50 -23.73
C ALA A 270 -10.10 -15.02 -23.56
N MET A 271 -9.30 -14.66 -22.55
CA MET A 271 -8.99 -13.25 -22.24
C MET A 271 -7.80 -12.65 -23.01
N ASN A 272 -7.77 -12.87 -24.33
CA ASN A 272 -7.23 -11.88 -25.26
C ASN A 272 -8.40 -10.97 -25.72
N GLU A 273 -9.19 -10.45 -24.78
CA GLU A 273 -10.22 -9.48 -25.14
C GLU A 273 -9.51 -8.20 -25.59
N ALA A 274 -9.79 -7.79 -26.82
CA ALA A 274 -9.21 -6.60 -27.43
C ALA A 274 -9.52 -5.38 -26.56
N TYR A 275 -8.53 -4.52 -26.36
CA TYR A 275 -8.72 -3.26 -25.65
C TYR A 275 -9.76 -2.39 -26.38
N GLU A 276 -10.90 -2.13 -25.73
CA GLU A 276 -11.89 -1.18 -26.22
C GLU A 276 -11.49 0.24 -25.85
N LYS A 277 -11.05 1.01 -26.85
CA LYS A 277 -10.68 2.41 -26.67
C LYS A 277 -11.92 3.25 -26.30
N PRO A 278 -11.92 3.96 -25.15
CA PRO A 278 -13.03 4.82 -24.78
C PRO A 278 -13.12 6.04 -25.70
N ALA A 279 -14.32 6.61 -25.82
CA ALA A 279 -14.49 7.91 -26.47
C ALA A 279 -13.79 9.00 -25.63
N PRO A 280 -13.09 9.96 -26.28
CA PRO A 280 -12.42 11.03 -25.56
C PRO A 280 -13.45 11.95 -24.90
N VAL A 281 -13.20 12.31 -23.65
CA VAL A 281 -14.01 13.26 -22.86
C VAL A 281 -13.54 14.69 -23.13
N THR A 282 -12.23 14.87 -23.28
CA THR A 282 -11.58 16.17 -23.43
C THR A 282 -10.22 15.99 -24.10
N LYS A 283 -9.57 17.09 -24.47
CA LYS A 283 -8.24 17.08 -25.08
C LYS A 283 -7.25 17.84 -24.22
N VAL A 284 -6.16 17.18 -23.85
CA VAL A 284 -5.06 17.75 -23.06
C VAL A 284 -3.76 17.67 -23.88
N GLU A 285 -3.03 18.77 -23.99
CA GLU A 285 -1.78 18.79 -24.79
C GLU A 285 -0.62 18.05 -24.10
N ASP A 286 -0.50 18.21 -22.78
CA ASP A 286 0.53 17.59 -21.96
C ASP A 286 0.34 16.06 -21.91
N SER A 287 1.43 15.30 -22.02
CA SER A 287 1.38 13.83 -21.99
C SER A 287 1.14 13.25 -20.59
N ILE A 288 0.56 12.06 -20.53
CA ILE A 288 0.47 11.25 -19.30
C ILE A 288 1.69 10.36 -19.22
N TRP A 289 2.34 10.31 -18.06
CA TRP A 289 3.51 9.47 -17.83
C TRP A 289 3.23 8.32 -16.87
N VAL A 290 3.99 7.24 -17.03
CA VAL A 290 4.02 6.08 -16.13
C VAL A 290 5.48 5.80 -15.78
N TYR A 291 5.81 5.80 -14.49
CA TYR A 291 7.10 5.28 -14.04
C TYR A 291 7.10 3.75 -14.19
N ILE A 292 8.12 3.24 -14.86
CA ILE A 292 8.32 1.82 -15.07
C ILE A 292 9.26 1.31 -13.99
N ASP A 293 8.68 0.62 -13.01
CA ASP A 293 9.44 -0.11 -12.02
C ASP A 293 9.96 -1.43 -12.62
N HIS A 294 11.24 -1.72 -12.39
CA HIS A 294 11.96 -2.82 -13.02
C HIS A 294 13.12 -3.27 -12.13
N PHE A 295 13.58 -4.50 -12.36
CA PHE A 295 14.72 -5.09 -11.67
C PHE A 295 15.44 -6.03 -12.61
N ASP A 296 16.78 -5.92 -12.66
CA ASP A 296 17.65 -6.77 -13.47
C ASP A 296 17.24 -6.87 -14.96
N GLY A 297 16.78 -5.75 -15.54
CA GLY A 297 16.37 -5.67 -16.94
C GLY A 297 14.99 -6.30 -17.23
N GLU A 298 14.18 -6.58 -16.20
CA GLU A 298 12.80 -7.04 -16.33
C GLU A 298 11.80 -6.09 -15.67
N LEU A 299 10.70 -5.78 -16.37
CA LEU A 299 9.62 -4.97 -15.82
C LEU A 299 8.92 -5.72 -14.68
N ASN A 300 8.58 -4.98 -13.62
CA ASN A 300 7.61 -5.47 -12.66
C ASN A 300 6.24 -5.63 -13.34
N LYS A 301 5.54 -6.74 -13.08
CA LYS A 301 4.17 -6.96 -13.60
C LYS A 301 3.23 -5.81 -13.28
N THR A 302 3.39 -5.19 -12.11
CA THR A 302 2.59 -4.04 -11.68
C THR A 302 2.79 -2.82 -12.60
N SER A 303 3.97 -2.68 -13.22
CA SER A 303 4.26 -1.65 -14.23
C SER A 303 3.43 -1.85 -15.51
N LEU A 304 3.16 -3.11 -15.90
CA LEU A 304 2.29 -3.42 -17.04
C LEU A 304 0.82 -3.14 -16.73
N GLU A 305 0.37 -3.45 -15.51
CA GLU A 305 -1.00 -3.15 -15.04
C GLU A 305 -1.28 -1.64 -15.09
N ILE A 306 -0.32 -0.82 -14.64
CA ILE A 306 -0.49 0.63 -14.62
C ILE A 306 -0.37 1.28 -16.00
N LEU A 307 0.43 0.72 -16.92
CA LEU A 307 0.42 1.14 -18.33
C LEU A 307 -0.97 1.00 -18.94
N GLY A 308 -1.68 -0.09 -18.66
CA GLY A 308 -3.05 -0.29 -19.16
C GLY A 308 -4.05 0.71 -18.58
N ALA A 309 -3.98 0.98 -17.28
CA ALA A 309 -4.81 1.98 -16.64
C ALA A 309 -4.54 3.40 -17.19
N ALA A 310 -3.27 3.77 -17.31
CA ALA A 310 -2.87 5.08 -17.80
C ALA A 310 -3.16 5.27 -19.30
N ARG A 311 -3.10 4.21 -20.12
CA ARG A 311 -3.55 4.22 -21.53
C ARG A 311 -5.02 4.63 -21.63
N ARG A 312 -5.88 4.04 -20.78
CA ARG A 312 -7.30 4.43 -20.72
C ARG A 312 -7.48 5.90 -20.37
N VAL A 313 -6.73 6.42 -19.39
CA VAL A 313 -6.78 7.85 -19.04
C VAL A 313 -6.27 8.73 -20.20
N ALA A 314 -5.21 8.31 -20.87
CA ALA A 314 -4.65 9.03 -22.02
C ALA A 314 -5.64 9.09 -23.19
N ASP A 315 -6.40 8.01 -23.41
CA ASP A 315 -7.47 7.98 -24.41
C ASP A 315 -8.69 8.84 -24.03
N LEU A 316 -9.06 8.90 -22.75
CA LEU A 316 -10.10 9.83 -22.26
C LEU A 316 -9.69 11.30 -22.43
N MET A 317 -8.39 11.60 -22.34
CA MET A 317 -7.81 12.94 -22.49
C MET A 317 -7.30 13.26 -23.90
N ASP A 318 -7.51 12.38 -24.89
CA ASP A 318 -6.96 12.50 -26.26
C ASP A 318 -5.48 12.93 -26.29
N THR A 319 -4.66 12.28 -25.46
CA THR A 319 -3.23 12.59 -25.30
C THR A 319 -2.34 11.36 -25.39
N LYS A 320 -1.03 11.58 -25.39
CA LYS A 320 0.00 10.55 -25.49
C LYS A 320 0.32 9.92 -24.13
N LEU A 321 0.65 8.63 -24.15
CA LEU A 321 1.19 7.91 -23.00
C LEU A 321 2.72 7.78 -23.11
N GLY A 322 3.44 8.30 -22.12
CA GLY A 322 4.88 8.17 -21.96
C GLY A 322 5.26 7.14 -20.89
N ALA A 323 6.16 6.22 -21.21
CA ALA A 323 6.83 5.37 -20.23
C ALA A 323 8.12 6.03 -19.76
N VAL A 324 8.34 6.13 -18.45
CA VAL A 324 9.54 6.74 -17.85
C VAL A 324 10.39 5.63 -17.24
N ILE A 325 11.61 5.48 -17.74
CA ILE A 325 12.54 4.41 -17.36
C ILE A 325 13.85 5.05 -16.91
N ILE A 326 14.38 4.61 -15.76
CA ILE A 326 15.65 5.08 -15.19
C ILE A 326 16.54 3.86 -15.01
N GLY A 327 17.77 3.89 -15.50
CA GLY A 327 18.67 2.74 -15.42
C GLY A 327 19.99 2.91 -16.18
N THR A 328 20.59 1.80 -16.59
CA THR A 328 21.93 1.78 -17.22
C THR A 328 22.00 1.09 -18.59
N ASP A 329 21.06 0.19 -18.93
CA ASP A 329 20.96 -0.47 -20.24
C ASP A 329 19.59 -1.14 -20.42
N ASP A 330 18.62 -0.44 -21.03
CA ASP A 330 17.19 -0.76 -20.86
C ASP A 330 16.41 -0.85 -22.18
N GLU A 331 17.05 -1.18 -23.31
CA GLU A 331 16.37 -1.27 -24.62
C GLU A 331 15.23 -2.32 -24.61
N LYS A 332 15.42 -3.46 -23.94
CA LYS A 332 14.37 -4.48 -23.75
C LYS A 332 13.17 -3.94 -22.97
N LEU A 333 13.41 -3.09 -21.97
CA LEU A 333 12.33 -2.48 -21.17
C LEU A 333 11.52 -1.49 -22.01
N ILE A 334 12.21 -0.68 -22.81
CA ILE A 334 11.58 0.29 -23.73
C ILE A 334 10.68 -0.44 -24.74
N ASP A 335 11.21 -1.48 -25.40
CA ASP A 335 10.45 -2.29 -26.35
C ASP A 335 9.21 -2.91 -25.69
N THR A 336 9.37 -3.43 -24.47
CA THR A 336 8.24 -4.00 -23.72
C THR A 336 7.21 -2.94 -23.38
N ALA A 337 7.61 -1.75 -22.91
CA ALA A 337 6.68 -0.67 -22.62
C ALA A 337 5.84 -0.24 -23.84
N PHE A 338 6.44 -0.21 -25.04
CA PHE A 338 5.71 0.07 -26.28
C PHE A 338 4.68 -1.00 -26.62
N LYS A 339 5.04 -2.28 -26.44
CA LYS A 339 4.13 -3.42 -26.63
C LYS A 339 2.93 -3.41 -25.70
N TYR A 340 3.02 -2.76 -24.54
CA TYR A 340 1.95 -2.73 -23.53
C TYR A 340 1.25 -1.37 -23.40
N GLY A 341 1.40 -0.48 -24.38
CA GLY A 341 0.51 0.70 -24.55
C GLY A 341 1.19 2.07 -24.58
N ALA A 342 2.50 2.16 -24.30
CA ALA A 342 3.22 3.43 -24.36
C ALA A 342 3.42 3.92 -25.80
N ASP A 343 3.25 5.22 -26.03
CA ASP A 343 3.49 5.88 -27.32
C ASP A 343 4.89 6.50 -27.39
N GLU A 344 5.42 6.92 -26.24
CA GLU A 344 6.73 7.52 -26.07
C GLU A 344 7.46 6.86 -24.89
N ALA A 345 8.79 6.80 -24.94
CA ALA A 345 9.62 6.31 -23.85
C ALA A 345 10.66 7.38 -23.47
N TYR A 346 10.61 7.83 -22.23
CA TYR A 346 11.54 8.78 -21.61
C TYR A 346 12.54 7.98 -20.79
N TYR A 347 13.73 7.80 -21.35
CA TYR A 347 14.80 7.05 -20.74
C TYR A 347 15.82 7.98 -20.11
N CYS A 348 16.15 7.78 -18.83
CA CYS A 348 17.22 8.50 -18.15
C CYS A 348 18.35 7.52 -17.78
N GLU A 349 19.50 7.67 -18.45
CA GLU A 349 20.72 6.95 -18.11
C GLU A 349 21.30 7.55 -16.82
N ALA A 350 21.46 6.74 -15.78
CA ALA A 350 22.00 7.17 -14.49
C ALA A 350 23.14 6.26 -14.03
N GLU A 351 24.28 6.87 -13.65
CA GLU A 351 25.38 6.13 -13.04
C GLU A 351 24.94 5.50 -11.72
N ASN A 352 25.42 4.29 -11.44
CA ASN A 352 25.06 3.51 -10.24
C ASN A 352 23.58 3.12 -10.11
N ALA A 353 22.76 3.27 -11.16
CA ALA A 353 21.36 2.83 -11.18
C ALA A 353 21.19 1.35 -11.60
N LYS A 354 22.11 0.47 -11.20
CA LYS A 354 21.94 -1.00 -11.37
C LYS A 354 20.92 -1.56 -10.38
N ARG A 355 20.81 -0.95 -9.21
CA ARG A 355 19.77 -1.21 -8.21
C ARG A 355 19.03 0.08 -7.95
N TYR A 356 17.83 -0.06 -7.42
CA TYR A 356 17.02 1.08 -7.03
C TYR A 356 17.69 1.88 -5.90
N ASP A 357 17.84 3.17 -6.16
CA ASP A 357 18.33 4.15 -5.20
C ASP A 357 17.43 5.39 -5.26
N ASN A 358 16.70 5.63 -4.17
CA ASN A 358 15.69 6.68 -4.12
C ASN A 358 16.26 8.07 -4.43
N ASP A 359 17.50 8.39 -4.03
CA ASP A 359 18.11 9.70 -4.31
C ASP A 359 18.39 9.89 -5.79
N ILE A 360 18.97 8.88 -6.42
CA ILE A 360 19.29 8.88 -7.85
C ILE A 360 18.00 8.94 -8.67
N TYR A 361 17.02 8.10 -8.34
CA TYR A 361 15.77 8.00 -9.10
C TYR A 361 14.90 9.24 -8.92
N THR A 362 14.81 9.79 -7.70
CA THR A 362 14.12 11.06 -7.44
C THR A 362 14.75 12.19 -8.24
N LYS A 363 16.08 12.25 -8.32
CA LYS A 363 16.79 13.29 -9.07
C LYS A 363 16.59 13.16 -10.58
N ALA A 364 16.55 11.93 -11.10
CA ALA A 364 16.24 11.66 -12.50
C ALA A 364 14.80 12.07 -12.86
N LEU A 365 13.81 11.72 -12.04
CA LEU A 365 12.43 12.14 -12.25
C LEU A 365 12.29 13.66 -12.16
N GLU A 366 12.91 14.32 -11.18
CA GLU A 366 12.92 15.79 -11.05
C GLU A 366 13.45 16.45 -12.33
N LEU A 367 14.56 15.95 -12.89
CA LEU A 367 15.15 16.45 -14.13
C LEU A 367 14.17 16.33 -15.31
N MET A 368 13.60 15.14 -15.51
CA MET A 368 12.71 14.87 -16.64
C MET A 368 11.39 15.64 -16.52
N ILE A 369 10.79 15.67 -15.33
CA ILE A 369 9.54 16.39 -15.07
C ILE A 369 9.71 17.89 -15.33
N ASN A 370 10.79 18.50 -14.84
CA ASN A 370 11.03 19.93 -15.04
C ASN A 370 11.29 20.29 -16.50
N LYS A 371 11.89 19.38 -17.28
CA LYS A 371 12.20 19.57 -18.70
C LYS A 371 10.97 19.40 -19.59
N TYR A 372 10.19 18.35 -19.37
CA TYR A 372 9.12 17.91 -20.27
C TYR A 372 7.70 18.20 -19.77
N LYS A 373 7.54 18.56 -18.49
CA LYS A 373 6.28 19.04 -17.88
C LYS A 373 5.06 18.16 -18.20
N PRO A 374 5.07 16.86 -17.85
CA PRO A 374 3.92 15.99 -18.06
C PRO A 374 2.66 16.49 -17.32
N ASN A 375 1.49 16.08 -17.80
CA ASN A 375 0.22 16.38 -17.14
C ASN A 375 0.10 15.65 -15.80
N SER A 376 0.40 14.36 -15.83
CA SER A 376 0.26 13.43 -14.73
C SER A 376 1.32 12.34 -14.80
N LEU A 377 1.66 11.76 -13.65
CA LEU A 377 2.65 10.70 -13.52
C LEU A 377 2.12 9.59 -12.61
N PHE A 378 2.01 8.40 -13.17
CA PHE A 378 1.46 7.22 -12.51
C PHE A 378 2.60 6.33 -12.02
N PHE A 379 2.45 5.85 -10.79
CA PHE A 379 3.41 4.99 -10.11
C PHE A 379 2.77 3.63 -9.81
N PRO A 380 3.42 2.51 -10.18
CA PRO A 380 2.97 1.18 -9.78
C PRO A 380 2.92 1.05 -8.26
N GLY A 381 2.07 0.15 -7.76
CA GLY A 381 1.85 -0.06 -6.33
C GLY A 381 2.93 -0.81 -5.57
N THR A 382 4.19 -0.72 -5.99
CA THR A 382 5.36 -1.36 -5.36
C THR A 382 5.93 -0.49 -4.24
N TYR A 383 6.67 -1.09 -3.31
CA TYR A 383 7.40 -0.46 -2.21
C TYR A 383 8.34 0.63 -2.75
N ASN A 384 9.27 0.28 -3.64
CA ASN A 384 10.21 1.25 -4.22
C ASN A 384 9.47 2.39 -4.94
N SER A 385 8.44 2.06 -5.72
CA SER A 385 7.70 3.10 -6.46
C SER A 385 6.87 4.01 -5.56
N ARG A 386 6.36 3.53 -4.41
CA ARG A 386 5.63 4.36 -3.44
C ARG A 386 6.54 5.33 -2.72
N GLU A 387 7.74 4.88 -2.33
CA GLU A 387 8.79 5.73 -1.77
C GLU A 387 9.20 6.81 -2.80
N LEU A 388 9.54 6.39 -4.02
CA LEU A 388 9.94 7.28 -5.10
C LEU A 388 8.89 8.35 -5.42
N ALA A 389 7.61 7.97 -5.43
CA ALA A 389 6.52 8.92 -5.64
C ALA A 389 6.48 9.96 -4.52
N ALA A 390 6.63 9.53 -3.26
CA ALA A 390 6.55 10.40 -2.09
C ALA A 390 7.66 11.46 -2.09
N THR A 391 8.91 11.07 -2.35
CA THR A 391 10.06 11.98 -2.40
C THR A 391 10.02 12.90 -3.62
N THR A 392 9.65 12.37 -4.79
CA THR A 392 9.50 13.15 -6.03
C THR A 392 8.44 14.24 -5.89
N ALA A 393 7.32 13.97 -5.22
CA ALA A 393 6.24 14.95 -5.01
C ALA A 393 6.71 16.20 -4.26
N ILE A 394 7.62 16.06 -3.29
CA ILE A 394 8.23 17.20 -2.59
C ILE A 394 9.18 17.95 -3.51
N LYS A 395 10.04 17.25 -4.27
CA LYS A 395 11.00 17.88 -5.19
C LYS A 395 10.33 18.72 -6.27
N VAL A 396 9.24 18.23 -6.84
CA VAL A 396 8.52 18.95 -7.91
C VAL A 396 7.34 19.79 -7.40
N ASN A 397 7.16 19.86 -6.07
CA ASN A 397 6.14 20.68 -5.41
C ASN A 397 4.70 20.42 -5.92
N THR A 398 4.28 19.15 -5.92
CA THR A 398 2.96 18.72 -6.41
C THR A 398 2.25 17.74 -5.47
N GLY A 399 0.99 17.43 -5.80
CA GLY A 399 0.16 16.50 -5.05
C GLY A 399 0.35 15.05 -5.49
N LEU A 400 0.25 14.14 -4.51
CA LEU A 400 0.32 12.70 -4.71
C LEU A 400 -0.90 11.99 -4.11
N ILE A 401 -1.69 11.35 -4.96
CA ILE A 401 -2.86 10.56 -4.55
C ILE A 401 -2.44 9.09 -4.46
N ALA A 402 -2.40 8.54 -3.24
CA ALA A 402 -1.94 7.18 -3.00
C ALA A 402 -3.02 6.10 -3.15
N ASP A 403 -2.56 4.89 -3.44
CA ASP A 403 -3.34 3.64 -3.38
C ASP A 403 -4.63 3.66 -4.21
N CYS A 404 -4.57 4.30 -5.38
CA CYS A 404 -5.71 4.50 -6.25
C CYS A 404 -6.17 3.18 -6.89
N ILE A 405 -7.49 3.04 -7.03
CA ILE A 405 -8.16 1.86 -7.57
C ILE A 405 -9.04 2.18 -8.78
N ILE A 406 -9.43 3.45 -8.97
CA ILE A 406 -10.23 3.90 -10.13
C ILE A 406 -9.67 5.23 -10.60
N PHE A 407 -9.65 5.43 -11.92
CA PHE A 407 -9.29 6.68 -12.56
C PHE A 407 -10.38 7.13 -13.52
N ASP A 408 -10.73 8.40 -13.43
CA ASP A 408 -11.67 9.06 -14.32
C ASP A 408 -11.21 10.48 -14.66
N VAL A 409 -11.84 11.09 -15.65
CA VAL A 409 -11.48 12.43 -16.15
C VAL A 409 -12.74 13.24 -16.34
N ASP A 410 -12.75 14.48 -15.84
CA ASP A 410 -13.86 15.40 -16.11
C ASP A 410 -13.69 16.19 -17.42
N GLU A 411 -14.73 16.92 -17.81
CA GLU A 411 -14.75 17.73 -19.03
C GLU A 411 -13.63 18.79 -19.08
N LYS A 412 -13.06 19.17 -17.92
CA LYS A 412 -11.96 20.15 -17.82
C LYS A 412 -10.59 19.50 -17.94
N GLY A 413 -10.50 18.17 -18.10
CA GLY A 413 -9.24 17.45 -18.12
C GLY A 413 -8.62 17.29 -16.73
N GLN A 414 -9.40 17.40 -15.66
CA GLN A 414 -8.94 17.09 -14.31
C GLN A 414 -8.98 15.57 -14.08
N LEU A 415 -7.83 15.00 -13.73
CA LEU A 415 -7.76 13.62 -13.26
C LEU A 415 -8.48 13.49 -11.91
N GLN A 416 -9.47 12.60 -11.86
CA GLN A 416 -10.14 12.15 -10.65
C GLN A 416 -9.63 10.75 -10.30
N ALA A 417 -8.95 10.64 -9.17
CA ALA A 417 -8.43 9.36 -8.70
C ALA A 417 -9.21 8.94 -7.45
N THR A 418 -9.77 7.73 -7.47
CA THR A 418 -10.49 7.17 -6.33
C THR A 418 -9.64 6.13 -5.63
N ARG A 419 -9.57 6.25 -4.31
CA ARG A 419 -8.91 5.27 -3.44
C ARG A 419 -9.85 4.82 -2.33
N PRO A 420 -9.64 3.63 -1.76
CA PRO A 420 -10.30 3.21 -0.54
C PRO A 420 -9.66 3.88 0.69
N ASP A 421 -10.49 4.22 1.67
CA ASP A 421 -10.08 4.70 2.98
C ASP A 421 -10.71 3.80 4.07
N PHE A 422 -10.20 3.91 5.30
CA PHE A 422 -10.67 3.18 6.49
C PHE A 422 -10.75 1.66 6.28
N GLY A 423 -9.66 1.08 5.79
CA GLY A 423 -9.59 -0.36 5.48
C GLY A 423 -10.51 -0.79 4.33
N GLY A 424 -11.02 0.13 3.52
CA GLY A 424 -11.94 -0.15 2.41
C GLY A 424 -13.42 -0.04 2.75
N LYS A 425 -13.77 0.42 3.97
CA LYS A 425 -15.16 0.72 4.36
C LYS A 425 -15.72 1.95 3.64
N GLU A 426 -14.87 2.76 3.03
CA GLU A 426 -15.23 3.98 2.30
C GLU A 426 -14.31 4.16 1.09
N THR A 427 -14.74 4.92 0.10
CA THR A 427 -13.89 5.37 -1.01
C THR A 427 -13.94 6.88 -1.15
N SER A 428 -12.78 7.49 -1.38
CA SER A 428 -12.63 8.93 -1.63
C SER A 428 -12.14 9.18 -3.04
N THR A 429 -12.83 10.06 -3.75
CA THR A 429 -12.36 10.64 -5.02
C THR A 429 -11.61 11.93 -4.73
N ILE A 430 -10.37 11.99 -5.18
CA ILE A 430 -9.40 13.04 -4.89
C ILE A 430 -8.93 13.64 -6.22
N ILE A 431 -8.72 14.95 -6.21
CA ILE A 431 -8.16 15.70 -7.34
C ILE A 431 -6.93 16.50 -6.89
N CYS A 432 -6.09 16.89 -7.85
CA CYS A 432 -5.02 17.86 -7.65
C CYS A 432 -5.25 19.02 -8.64
N PRO A 433 -5.93 20.10 -8.21
CA PRO A 433 -6.46 21.10 -9.14
C PRO A 433 -5.44 22.14 -9.60
N ASN A 434 -4.41 22.40 -8.80
CA ASN A 434 -3.56 23.58 -8.95
C ASN A 434 -2.09 23.25 -9.27
N ASN A 435 -1.70 21.98 -9.18
CA ASN A 435 -0.30 21.56 -9.33
C ASN A 435 -0.19 20.49 -10.42
N LYS A 436 0.92 20.54 -11.16
CA LYS A 436 1.29 19.56 -12.18
C LYS A 436 2.77 19.15 -11.99
N PRO A 437 3.15 17.91 -12.32
CA PRO A 437 2.27 16.83 -12.73
C PRO A 437 1.37 16.34 -11.59
N ILE A 438 0.16 15.88 -11.91
CA ILE A 438 -0.68 15.16 -10.94
C ILE A 438 -0.04 13.79 -10.72
N MET A 439 0.45 13.51 -9.52
CA MET A 439 1.08 12.23 -9.23
C MET A 439 0.07 11.28 -8.58
N VAL A 440 0.07 10.02 -9.00
CA VAL A 440 -0.78 8.99 -8.41
C VAL A 440 0.00 7.69 -8.24
N SER A 441 -0.17 7.01 -7.11
CA SER A 441 0.27 5.62 -6.96
C SER A 441 -0.94 4.70 -6.90
N THR A 442 -0.78 3.48 -7.41
CA THR A 442 -1.90 2.53 -7.47
C THR A 442 -1.84 1.47 -6.41
N ARG A 443 -3.00 0.87 -6.14
CA ARG A 443 -3.05 -0.43 -5.51
C ARG A 443 -2.60 -1.46 -6.54
N ALA A 444 -1.55 -2.21 -6.22
CA ALA A 444 -1.11 -3.28 -7.08
C ALA A 444 -2.30 -4.22 -7.34
N GLY A 445 -2.58 -4.52 -8.62
CA GLY A 445 -3.57 -5.54 -9.01
C GLY A 445 -4.98 -5.20 -9.23
N VAL A 446 -5.30 -3.95 -9.02
CA VAL A 446 -6.63 -3.49 -9.37
C VAL A 446 -6.77 -3.38 -10.89
N PHE A 447 -5.65 -3.14 -11.58
CA PHE A 447 -5.61 -2.97 -13.02
C PHE A 447 -5.04 -4.21 -13.72
N SER A 448 -5.28 -4.31 -15.02
CA SER A 448 -4.79 -5.39 -15.87
C SER A 448 -3.88 -4.83 -16.96
N ALA A 449 -2.84 -5.60 -17.30
CA ALA A 449 -2.01 -5.29 -18.46
C ALA A 449 -2.83 -5.36 -19.75
N LEU A 450 -2.49 -4.54 -20.73
CA LEU A 450 -3.07 -4.62 -22.06
C LEU A 450 -2.53 -5.84 -22.82
N PRO A 451 -3.25 -6.34 -23.83
CA PRO A 451 -2.68 -7.29 -24.79
C PRO A 451 -1.46 -6.68 -25.48
N GLU A 452 -0.48 -7.53 -25.81
CA GLU A 452 0.69 -7.09 -26.57
C GLU A 452 0.27 -6.56 -27.96
N ARG A 453 0.86 -5.42 -28.34
CA ARG A 453 0.76 -4.85 -29.68
C ARG A 453 2.13 -4.80 -30.35
N ASP A 454 2.15 -4.97 -31.67
CA ASP A 454 3.34 -4.68 -32.46
C ASP A 454 3.42 -3.17 -32.72
N PHE A 455 4.10 -2.45 -31.83
CA PHE A 455 4.22 -0.99 -31.88
C PHE A 455 5.62 -0.56 -31.47
N LYS A 456 6.16 0.43 -32.17
CA LYS A 456 7.40 1.13 -31.80
C LYS A 456 7.12 2.62 -31.68
N GLY A 457 7.43 3.18 -30.52
CA GLY A 457 7.19 4.57 -30.20
C GLY A 457 8.43 5.47 -30.36
N LYS A 458 8.28 6.72 -29.96
CA LYS A 458 9.39 7.69 -29.92
C LYS A 458 10.21 7.48 -28.65
N ILE A 459 11.53 7.40 -28.78
CA ILE A 459 12.45 7.31 -27.64
C ILE A 459 13.08 8.70 -27.39
N VAL A 460 13.06 9.14 -26.14
CA VAL A 460 13.69 10.36 -25.65
C VAL A 460 14.73 9.93 -24.62
N LYS A 461 16.02 10.16 -24.90
CA LYS A 461 17.12 9.80 -23.99
C LYS A 461 17.65 11.04 -23.27
N GLU A 462 17.76 10.93 -21.96
CA GLU A 462 18.42 11.88 -21.06
C GLU A 462 19.56 11.18 -20.34
N LYS A 463 20.52 11.97 -19.85
CA LYS A 463 21.59 11.48 -18.99
C LYS A 463 21.59 12.25 -17.68
N LEU A 464 21.55 11.53 -16.57
CA LEU A 464 21.71 12.09 -15.24
C LEU A 464 23.18 12.40 -14.99
N GLY A 465 23.46 13.58 -14.43
CA GLY A 465 24.79 13.87 -13.89
C GLY A 465 25.11 13.00 -12.67
N LYS A 466 26.34 13.10 -12.16
CA LYS A 466 26.73 12.38 -10.94
C LYS A 466 25.86 12.81 -9.75
N VAL A 467 25.21 11.84 -9.12
CA VAL A 467 24.45 12.01 -7.88
C VAL A 467 25.08 11.12 -6.81
N GLU A 468 25.33 11.69 -5.62
CA GLU A 468 25.81 10.92 -4.48
C GLU A 468 24.61 10.33 -3.73
N SER A 469 24.61 9.01 -3.56
CA SER A 469 23.65 8.35 -2.69
C SER A 469 23.96 8.67 -1.23
N ARG A 470 22.91 8.94 -0.44
CA ARG A 470 23.05 9.20 0.99
C ARG A 470 23.01 7.92 1.84
N PHE A 471 22.90 6.74 1.23
CA PHE A 471 23.09 5.44 1.86
C PHE A 471 23.97 4.53 0.99
N LYS A 472 24.39 3.40 1.54
CA LYS A 472 25.18 2.40 0.81
C LYS A 472 24.61 1.01 1.05
N ILE A 473 24.25 0.31 -0.02
CA ILE A 473 23.91 -1.11 0.06
C ILE A 473 25.20 -1.91 0.25
N THR A 474 25.26 -2.70 1.32
CA THR A 474 26.45 -3.48 1.70
C THR A 474 26.28 -4.98 1.49
N ASP A 475 25.05 -5.46 1.56
CA ASP A 475 24.70 -6.87 1.36
C ASP A 475 23.25 -6.95 0.89
N TYR A 476 22.89 -8.01 0.19
CA TYR A 476 21.50 -8.28 -0.19
C TYR A 476 21.27 -9.78 -0.29
N LYS A 477 20.05 -10.18 0.07
CA LYS A 477 19.59 -11.55 -0.05
C LYS A 477 18.31 -11.54 -0.87
N ASN A 478 18.35 -12.22 -2.02
CA ASN A 478 17.14 -12.44 -2.81
C ASN A 478 16.08 -13.09 -1.92
N ILE A 479 14.90 -12.50 -1.93
CA ILE A 479 13.75 -13.12 -1.31
C ILE A 479 13.37 -14.26 -2.27
N GLU A 480 13.85 -15.48 -1.98
CA GLU A 480 13.25 -16.71 -2.50
C GLU A 480 11.87 -16.89 -1.86
N LYS A 481 10.96 -15.96 -2.14
CA LYS A 481 9.54 -16.12 -1.90
C LYS A 481 8.81 -15.67 -3.13
N THR A 482 8.86 -16.50 -4.17
CA THR A 482 7.58 -16.87 -4.75
C THR A 482 6.79 -17.58 -3.65
N ASN A 483 6.13 -16.78 -2.81
CA ASN A 483 5.03 -17.31 -2.03
C ASN A 483 4.10 -17.92 -3.07
N ALA A 484 4.04 -19.25 -3.16
CA ALA A 484 3.31 -19.91 -4.23
C ALA A 484 1.84 -19.44 -4.27
N LEU A 485 1.35 -18.88 -3.16
CA LEU A 485 0.06 -18.24 -3.04
C LEU A 485 -0.11 -16.94 -3.87
N SER A 486 0.93 -16.11 -4.03
CA SER A 486 0.84 -14.83 -4.76
C SER A 486 0.78 -15.02 -6.29
N VAL A 487 1.39 -16.11 -6.79
CA VAL A 487 1.42 -16.46 -8.22
C VAL A 487 0.35 -17.49 -8.61
N ALA A 488 -0.39 -18.04 -7.64
CA ALA A 488 -1.37 -19.07 -7.87
C ALA A 488 -2.54 -18.58 -8.75
N GLN A 489 -2.84 -19.36 -9.79
CA GLN A 489 -4.00 -19.11 -10.67
C GLN A 489 -5.32 -19.53 -10.02
N VAL A 490 -5.27 -20.50 -9.10
CA VAL A 490 -6.43 -21.00 -8.36
C VAL A 490 -6.05 -21.13 -6.89
N VAL A 491 -6.88 -20.58 -5.99
CA VAL A 491 -6.66 -20.66 -4.55
C VAL A 491 -7.93 -21.16 -3.85
N VAL A 492 -7.77 -22.18 -3.01
CA VAL A 492 -8.83 -22.67 -2.11
C VAL A 492 -8.57 -22.08 -0.72
N GLY A 493 -9.42 -21.14 -0.32
CA GLY A 493 -9.36 -20.42 0.94
C GLY A 493 -10.09 -21.14 2.08
N VAL A 494 -9.46 -21.26 3.24
CA VAL A 494 -10.06 -21.91 4.42
C VAL A 494 -10.20 -20.95 5.60
N GLY A 495 -11.39 -20.94 6.19
CA GLY A 495 -11.74 -20.13 7.36
C GLY A 495 -12.01 -20.94 8.62
N ARG A 496 -12.41 -20.24 9.69
CA ARG A 496 -12.80 -20.86 10.98
C ARG A 496 -13.93 -21.87 10.85
N GLY A 497 -14.76 -21.76 9.80
CA GLY A 497 -15.81 -22.73 9.51
C GLY A 497 -15.31 -24.16 9.23
N ILE A 498 -14.00 -24.38 9.09
CA ILE A 498 -13.41 -25.72 8.97
C ILE A 498 -13.32 -26.48 10.30
N VAL A 499 -13.52 -25.78 11.42
CA VAL A 499 -13.61 -26.28 12.81
C VAL A 499 -12.31 -26.89 13.37
N ASN A 500 -11.65 -27.80 12.66
CA ASN A 500 -10.46 -28.53 13.12
C ASN A 500 -9.33 -28.50 12.08
N LYS A 501 -8.08 -28.66 12.53
CA LYS A 501 -6.88 -28.66 11.67
C LYS A 501 -6.89 -29.81 10.65
N ASP A 502 -7.33 -31.01 11.04
CA ASP A 502 -7.34 -32.20 10.15
C ASP A 502 -8.28 -32.04 8.95
N ASN A 503 -9.31 -31.20 9.10
CA ASN A 503 -10.28 -30.92 8.05
C ASN A 503 -9.73 -30.02 6.93
N ILE A 504 -8.58 -29.36 7.14
CA ILE A 504 -7.89 -28.59 6.09
C ILE A 504 -7.52 -29.49 4.91
N LYS A 505 -7.29 -30.78 5.16
CA LYS A 505 -7.01 -31.78 4.11
C LYS A 505 -8.09 -31.81 3.02
N LEU A 506 -9.35 -31.54 3.37
CA LEU A 506 -10.45 -31.44 2.41
C LEU A 506 -10.23 -30.33 1.37
N ALA A 507 -9.65 -29.20 1.81
CA ALA A 507 -9.30 -28.11 0.92
C ALA A 507 -8.04 -28.42 0.09
N GLU A 508 -7.09 -29.17 0.66
CA GLU A 508 -5.90 -29.65 -0.07
C GLU A 508 -6.28 -30.61 -1.19
N ASP A 509 -7.19 -31.55 -0.92
CA ASP A 509 -7.70 -32.51 -1.90
C ASP A 509 -8.45 -31.79 -3.04
N LEU A 510 -9.28 -30.78 -2.73
CA LEU A 510 -9.94 -29.96 -3.73
C LEU A 510 -8.93 -29.16 -4.56
N ALA A 511 -7.97 -28.51 -3.90
CA ALA A 511 -6.93 -27.72 -4.56
C ALA A 511 -6.10 -28.58 -5.53
N ALA A 512 -5.72 -29.79 -5.12
CA ALA A 512 -4.97 -30.73 -5.96
C ALA A 512 -5.72 -31.07 -7.26
N LYS A 513 -7.04 -31.31 -7.20
CA LYS A 513 -7.85 -31.65 -8.37
C LYS A 513 -8.01 -30.53 -9.39
N ILE A 514 -8.05 -29.28 -8.91
CA ILE A 514 -8.27 -28.09 -9.75
C ILE A 514 -6.97 -27.35 -10.11
N GLY A 515 -5.80 -27.92 -9.77
CA GLY A 515 -4.50 -27.30 -10.02
C GLY A 515 -4.26 -26.02 -9.21
N GLY A 516 -4.86 -25.93 -8.02
CA GLY A 516 -4.77 -24.77 -7.14
C GLY A 516 -3.90 -25.00 -5.91
N ILE A 517 -3.89 -24.01 -5.03
CA ILE A 517 -3.16 -24.04 -3.76
C ILE A 517 -4.06 -23.60 -2.60
N VAL A 518 -3.73 -24.03 -1.38
CA VAL A 518 -4.51 -23.66 -0.19
C VAL A 518 -4.02 -22.33 0.40
N GLY A 519 -4.96 -21.45 0.74
CA GLY A 519 -4.74 -20.26 1.55
C GLY A 519 -5.60 -20.29 2.80
N VAL A 520 -5.17 -19.65 3.88
CA VAL A 520 -5.90 -19.62 5.16
C VAL A 520 -6.19 -18.19 5.62
N SER A 521 -7.29 -18.02 6.33
CA SER A 521 -7.59 -16.73 7.00
C SER A 521 -6.71 -16.51 8.24
N LYS A 522 -6.55 -15.25 8.66
CA LYS A 522 -5.73 -14.85 9.82
C LYS A 522 -5.96 -15.69 11.09
N PRO A 523 -7.20 -15.99 11.53
CA PRO A 523 -7.41 -16.81 12.73
C PRO A 523 -6.75 -18.20 12.68
N LEU A 524 -6.67 -18.82 11.50
CA LEU A 524 -6.03 -20.14 11.32
C LEU A 524 -4.50 -20.03 11.31
N ALA A 525 -3.97 -18.94 10.75
CA ALA A 525 -2.54 -18.66 10.75
C ALA A 525 -2.04 -18.31 12.17
N ASP A 526 -2.80 -17.50 12.92
CA ASP A 526 -2.49 -17.14 14.31
C ASP A 526 -2.56 -18.37 15.23
N ALA A 527 -3.46 -19.31 14.95
CA ALA A 527 -3.55 -20.59 15.66
C ALA A 527 -2.46 -21.61 15.25
N ASN A 528 -1.55 -21.26 14.33
CA ASN A 528 -0.53 -22.15 13.75
C ASN A 528 -1.11 -23.43 13.11
N TRP A 529 -2.30 -23.34 12.52
CA TRP A 529 -2.91 -24.47 11.82
C TRP A 529 -2.32 -24.68 10.42
N TYR A 530 -1.81 -23.61 9.82
CA TYR A 530 -1.12 -23.64 8.53
C TYR A 530 0.02 -22.60 8.54
N PRO A 531 1.04 -22.74 7.67
CA PRO A 531 2.15 -21.79 7.58
C PRO A 531 1.68 -20.33 7.39
N LYS A 532 2.32 -19.38 8.08
CA LYS A 532 1.93 -17.96 8.05
C LYS A 532 2.04 -17.31 6.67
N ASP A 533 2.95 -17.79 5.82
CA ASP A 533 3.04 -17.36 4.42
C ASP A 533 1.79 -17.71 3.60
N ARG A 534 0.97 -18.67 4.06
CA ARG A 534 -0.32 -19.01 3.44
C ARG A 534 -1.49 -18.16 3.92
N GLN A 535 -1.25 -17.19 4.80
CA GLN A 535 -2.28 -16.27 5.26
C GLN A 535 -2.72 -15.35 4.12
N VAL A 536 -4.02 -15.25 3.91
CA VAL A 536 -4.66 -14.31 2.97
C VAL A 536 -5.26 -13.14 3.74
N GLY A 537 -5.06 -11.92 3.26
CA GLY A 537 -5.68 -10.70 3.82
C GLY A 537 -4.74 -9.50 3.85
N GLN A 538 -5.23 -8.38 4.38
CA GLN A 538 -4.52 -7.09 4.50
C GLN A 538 -3.20 -7.19 5.28
N THR A 539 -3.15 -8.04 6.31
CA THR A 539 -1.94 -8.32 7.10
C THR A 539 -1.22 -9.59 6.65
N GLY A 540 -1.70 -10.25 5.59
CA GLY A 540 -1.12 -11.46 5.00
C GLY A 540 -0.75 -11.21 3.55
N THR A 541 -0.90 -12.24 2.71
CA THR A 541 -0.67 -12.13 1.27
C THR A 541 -1.93 -11.66 0.57
N THR A 542 -1.80 -10.61 -0.23
CA THR A 542 -2.83 -10.22 -1.20
C THR A 542 -2.66 -11.05 -2.46
N ILE A 543 -3.72 -11.74 -2.88
CA ILE A 543 -3.70 -12.74 -3.93
C ILE A 543 -4.66 -12.34 -5.06
N ARG A 544 -4.37 -12.79 -6.27
CA ARG A 544 -5.20 -12.52 -7.45
C ARG A 544 -5.35 -13.74 -8.34
N PRO A 545 -5.90 -14.84 -7.79
CA PRO A 545 -6.19 -16.00 -8.61
C PRO A 545 -7.30 -15.66 -9.61
N ASN A 546 -7.33 -16.40 -10.71
CA ASN A 546 -8.49 -16.40 -11.59
C ASN A 546 -9.72 -16.97 -10.85
N LEU A 547 -9.49 -17.91 -9.92
CA LEU A 547 -10.52 -18.53 -9.11
C LEU A 547 -10.10 -18.61 -7.64
N TYR A 548 -10.88 -17.97 -6.78
CA TYR A 548 -10.81 -18.13 -5.32
C TYR A 548 -12.04 -18.88 -4.81
N ILE A 549 -11.84 -19.95 -4.05
CA ILE A 549 -12.94 -20.72 -3.42
C ILE A 549 -12.86 -20.53 -1.91
N ALA A 550 -13.77 -19.76 -1.32
CA ALA A 550 -13.88 -19.52 0.11
C ALA A 550 -14.70 -20.62 0.80
N MET A 551 -14.04 -21.45 1.61
CA MET A 551 -14.67 -22.49 2.43
C MET A 551 -14.76 -22.04 3.89
N GLY A 552 -15.97 -21.75 4.37
CA GLY A 552 -16.21 -21.41 5.78
C GLY A 552 -15.54 -20.10 6.23
N ILE A 553 -15.44 -19.12 5.33
CA ILE A 553 -14.88 -17.78 5.59
C ILE A 553 -16.05 -16.79 5.72
N SER A 554 -16.08 -16.00 6.81
CA SER A 554 -17.15 -15.02 7.06
C SER A 554 -17.07 -13.80 6.14
N GLY A 555 -15.89 -13.46 5.63
CA GLY A 555 -15.68 -12.30 4.76
C GLY A 555 -15.40 -11.00 5.53
N ALA A 556 -14.69 -11.06 6.65
CA ALA A 556 -14.19 -9.85 7.30
C ALA A 556 -13.39 -8.99 6.32
N ILE A 557 -13.51 -7.67 6.41
CA ILE A 557 -12.90 -6.71 5.47
C ILE A 557 -11.39 -6.93 5.32
N GLN A 558 -10.69 -7.20 6.42
CA GLN A 558 -9.27 -7.50 6.41
C GLN A 558 -8.94 -8.72 5.55
N HIS A 559 -9.82 -9.71 5.44
CA HIS A 559 -9.65 -10.85 4.52
C HIS A 559 -10.04 -10.47 3.09
N LEU A 560 -11.17 -9.77 2.92
CA LEU A 560 -11.69 -9.37 1.60
C LEU A 560 -10.68 -8.54 0.81
N VAL A 561 -9.98 -7.61 1.45
CA VAL A 561 -8.90 -6.81 0.82
C VAL A 561 -7.85 -7.70 0.17
N GLY A 562 -7.54 -8.84 0.79
CA GLY A 562 -6.55 -9.79 0.27
C GLY A 562 -7.01 -10.60 -0.95
N ILE A 563 -8.33 -10.73 -1.19
CA ILE A 563 -8.89 -11.51 -2.31
C ILE A 563 -9.66 -10.65 -3.31
N GLN A 564 -9.75 -9.34 -3.07
CA GLN A 564 -10.55 -8.39 -3.83
C GLN A 564 -10.26 -8.46 -5.34
N GLY A 565 -8.99 -8.61 -5.70
CA GLY A 565 -8.51 -8.72 -7.08
C GLY A 565 -8.62 -10.12 -7.71
N SER A 566 -9.27 -11.09 -7.04
CA SER A 566 -9.56 -12.39 -7.66
C SER A 566 -10.53 -12.20 -8.82
N LYS A 567 -10.36 -12.89 -9.96
CA LYS A 567 -11.32 -12.70 -11.06
C LYS A 567 -12.69 -13.26 -10.70
N ARG A 568 -12.73 -14.48 -10.16
CA ARG A 568 -13.94 -15.15 -9.68
C ARG A 568 -13.78 -15.58 -8.24
N ILE A 569 -14.80 -15.34 -7.43
CA ILE A 569 -14.90 -15.76 -6.03
C ILE A 569 -16.13 -16.66 -5.89
N ILE A 570 -15.91 -17.89 -5.44
CA ILE A 570 -16.95 -18.84 -5.06
C ILE A 570 -16.94 -18.95 -3.54
N ALA A 571 -18.08 -18.80 -2.88
CA ALA A 571 -18.19 -18.91 -1.42
C ALA A 571 -19.11 -20.07 -1.01
N ILE A 572 -18.67 -20.87 -0.03
CA ILE A 572 -19.47 -21.90 0.63
C ILE A 572 -19.48 -21.61 2.13
N ASN A 573 -20.65 -21.26 2.67
CA ASN A 573 -20.81 -20.92 4.08
C ASN A 573 -22.17 -21.39 4.59
N THR A 574 -22.25 -21.79 5.86
CA THR A 574 -23.50 -22.19 6.50
C THR A 574 -24.37 -21.00 6.89
N ASP A 575 -23.75 -19.84 7.15
CA ASP A 575 -24.45 -18.61 7.53
C ASP A 575 -24.88 -17.81 6.28
N PRO A 576 -26.19 -17.71 5.97
CA PRO A 576 -26.68 -16.97 4.81
C PRO A 576 -26.39 -15.47 4.86
N GLU A 577 -26.13 -14.91 6.05
CA GLU A 577 -25.84 -13.48 6.25
C GLU A 577 -24.33 -13.19 6.28
N ALA A 578 -23.49 -14.18 5.94
CA ALA A 578 -22.04 -13.98 5.90
C ALA A 578 -21.63 -12.92 4.86
N GLN A 579 -20.86 -11.92 5.28
CA GLN A 579 -20.38 -10.80 4.44
C GLN A 579 -19.64 -11.23 3.16
N ILE A 580 -19.07 -12.44 3.16
CA ILE A 580 -18.44 -13.02 1.96
C ILE A 580 -19.41 -13.13 0.79
N PHE A 581 -20.71 -13.36 1.05
CA PHE A 581 -21.72 -13.51 0.01
C PHE A 581 -22.00 -12.21 -0.74
N GLU A 582 -21.86 -11.05 -0.09
CA GLU A 582 -21.94 -9.75 -0.77
C GLU A 582 -20.75 -9.48 -1.70
N ASN A 583 -19.66 -10.23 -1.53
CA ASN A 583 -18.38 -10.02 -2.19
C ASN A 583 -17.92 -11.22 -3.03
N CYS A 584 -18.80 -12.18 -3.31
CA CYS A 584 -18.55 -13.30 -4.20
C CYS A 584 -19.24 -13.14 -5.57
N ASP A 585 -18.84 -13.92 -6.57
CA ASP A 585 -19.61 -14.07 -7.81
C ASP A 585 -20.68 -15.15 -7.66
N TYR A 586 -20.33 -16.25 -6.99
CA TYR A 586 -21.20 -17.40 -6.80
C TYR A 586 -21.17 -17.85 -5.34
N GLY A 587 -22.34 -18.05 -4.75
CA GLY A 587 -22.48 -18.42 -3.34
C GLY A 587 -23.32 -19.67 -3.15
N VAL A 588 -22.93 -20.53 -2.21
CA VAL A 588 -23.73 -21.66 -1.74
C VAL A 588 -23.89 -21.56 -0.24
N VAL A 589 -25.15 -21.44 0.21
CA VAL A 589 -25.51 -21.56 1.62
C VAL A 589 -25.64 -23.04 1.97
N GLY A 590 -24.67 -23.58 2.70
CA GLY A 590 -24.65 -24.99 3.09
C GLY A 590 -23.35 -25.44 3.76
N ASP A 591 -23.34 -26.69 4.20
CA ASP A 591 -22.22 -27.28 4.93
C ASP A 591 -21.08 -27.71 3.99
N VAL A 592 -19.88 -27.17 4.22
CA VAL A 592 -18.65 -27.54 3.51
C VAL A 592 -18.33 -29.03 3.60
N PHE A 593 -18.66 -29.70 4.71
CA PHE A 593 -18.40 -31.13 4.92
C PHE A 593 -19.32 -32.04 4.11
N GLN A 594 -20.45 -31.52 3.63
CA GLN A 594 -21.37 -32.26 2.76
C GLN A 594 -21.08 -31.95 1.29
N ILE A 595 -20.88 -30.67 0.98
CA ILE A 595 -20.78 -30.18 -0.41
C ILE A 595 -19.41 -30.52 -1.02
N VAL A 596 -18.31 -30.27 -0.31
CA VAL A 596 -16.97 -30.36 -0.90
C VAL A 596 -16.55 -31.80 -1.22
N PRO A 597 -16.82 -32.83 -0.39
CA PRO A 597 -16.51 -34.21 -0.75
C PRO A 597 -17.22 -34.67 -2.04
N GLU A 598 -18.50 -34.32 -2.21
CA GLU A 598 -19.25 -34.65 -3.44
C GLU A 598 -18.76 -33.84 -4.65
N LEU A 599 -18.37 -32.58 -4.43
CA LEU A 599 -17.71 -31.77 -5.44
C LEU A 599 -16.40 -32.41 -5.92
N ILE A 600 -15.54 -32.85 -5.01
CA ILE A 600 -14.28 -33.53 -5.33
C ILE A 600 -14.55 -34.80 -6.16
N LYS A 601 -15.59 -35.57 -5.86
CA LYS A 601 -15.97 -36.76 -6.64
C LYS A 601 -16.41 -36.38 -8.06
N LYS A 602 -17.23 -35.33 -8.21
CA LYS A 602 -17.89 -35.00 -9.47
C LYS A 602 -17.06 -34.14 -10.43
N ILE A 603 -16.14 -33.34 -9.91
CA ILE A 603 -15.39 -32.36 -10.70
C ILE A 603 -14.39 -32.99 -11.68
N GLY A 604 -13.90 -34.20 -11.36
CA GLY A 604 -12.84 -34.90 -12.10
C GLY A 604 -11.49 -34.18 -12.04
N ASP A 605 -10.44 -34.78 -12.60
CA ASP A 605 -9.17 -34.06 -12.79
C ASP A 605 -9.32 -33.12 -13.99
N ILE A 606 -9.35 -31.81 -13.74
CA ILE A 606 -9.54 -30.81 -14.81
C ILE A 606 -8.26 -30.60 -15.64
N ASN A 607 -7.13 -31.14 -15.17
CA ASN A 607 -5.82 -31.10 -15.85
C ASN A 607 -5.49 -32.37 -16.68
N ALA A 608 -6.44 -33.32 -16.81
CA ALA A 608 -6.25 -34.54 -17.61
C ALA A 608 -6.54 -34.33 -19.11
#